data_AF-A0A067DBZ0-F1
#
_entry.id   AF-A0A067DBZ0-F1
#
_cell.length_a   1.000
_cell.length_b   1.000
_cell.length_c   1.000
_cell.angle_alpha   90.00
_cell.angle_beta   90.00
_cell.angle_gamma   90.00
#
_symmetry.space_group_name_H-M   'P 1'
#
loop_
_entity.id
_entity.type
_entity.pdbx_description
1 polymer ?
#
loop_
_entity_poly.entity_id
_entity_poly.type
_entity_poly.pdbx_seq_one_letter_code
_entity_poly.pdbx_strand_id
1 'polypeptide(L)' 'MAMAIPTTLDGPFKPVTIPLDKSFRGNAIDLPDTDPRVQRTVEGFEPEQISVSLSSTHDSVWISWIT' A
#
# COMPACT_ATOMS: atom_id res chain seq x y z
N MET A 1 1.50 -29.18 -21.58
CA MET A 1 1.30 -27.89 -22.27
C MET A 1 1.14 -26.83 -21.20
N ALA A 2 2.07 -25.87 -21.09
CA ALA A 2 1.90 -24.75 -20.17
C ALA A 2 0.79 -23.84 -20.72
N MET A 3 -0.17 -23.43 -19.88
CA MET A 3 -1.15 -22.42 -20.28
C MET A 3 -0.42 -21.10 -20.54
N ALA A 4 -0.69 -20.47 -21.68
CA ALA A 4 -0.24 -19.12 -21.96
C ALA A 4 -0.87 -18.14 -20.94
N ILE A 5 -0.09 -17.19 -20.45
CA ILE A 5 -0.59 -16.10 -19.60
C ILE A 5 -1.49 -15.21 -20.46
N PRO A 6 -2.75 -14.96 -20.07
CA PRO A 6 -3.67 -14.16 -20.87
C PRO A 6 -3.18 -12.72 -20.97
N THR A 7 -3.38 -12.08 -22.12
CA THR A 7 -2.96 -10.70 -22.38
C THR A 7 -4.15 -9.83 -22.72
N THR A 8 -4.05 -8.53 -22.47
CA THR A 8 -5.10 -7.58 -22.86
C THR A 8 -5.18 -7.36 -24.37
N LEU A 9 -4.19 -7.83 -25.15
CA LEU A 9 -4.21 -7.78 -26.62
C LEU A 9 -5.37 -8.61 -27.19
N ASP A 10 -5.76 -9.67 -26.48
CA ASP A 10 -6.81 -10.61 -26.88
C ASP A 10 -8.23 -10.11 -26.56
N GLY A 11 -8.35 -8.89 -26.02
CA GLY A 11 -9.62 -8.27 -25.64
C GLY A 11 -10.03 -8.54 -24.19
N PRO A 12 -11.30 -8.30 -23.83
CA PRO A 12 -11.77 -8.43 -22.47
C PRO A 12 -11.76 -9.89 -22.01
N PHE A 13 -11.29 -10.10 -20.78
CA PHE A 13 -11.36 -11.41 -20.14
C PHE A 13 -12.80 -11.75 -19.76
N LYS A 14 -13.13 -13.04 -19.78
CA LYS A 14 -14.37 -13.54 -19.19
C LYS A 14 -14.41 -13.17 -17.70
N PRO A 15 -15.48 -12.57 -17.18
CA PRO A 15 -15.59 -12.25 -15.76
C PRO A 15 -15.43 -13.50 -14.89
N VAL A 16 -14.64 -13.37 -13.82
CA VAL A 16 -14.44 -14.40 -12.80
C VAL A 16 -14.83 -13.82 -11.45
N THR A 17 -15.71 -14.51 -10.72
CA THR A 17 -16.05 -14.19 -9.34
C THR A 17 -15.40 -15.22 -8.43
N ILE A 18 -14.53 -14.78 -7.53
CA ILE A 18 -13.94 -15.65 -6.52
C ILE A 18 -14.99 -15.87 -5.42
N PRO A 19 -15.28 -17.12 -5.03
CA PRO A 19 -16.23 -17.40 -3.96
C PRO A 19 -15.82 -16.72 -2.66
N LEU A 20 -16.83 -16.32 -1.89
CA LEU A 20 -16.66 -15.75 -0.56
C LEU A 20 -16.00 -16.78 0.39
N ASP A 21 -14.85 -16.43 0.97
CA ASP A 21 -14.18 -17.26 1.99
C ASP A 21 -14.92 -17.20 3.33
N LYS A 22 -15.76 -18.18 3.63
CA LYS A 22 -16.59 -18.18 4.84
C LYS A 22 -15.81 -18.31 6.17
N SER A 23 -14.48 -18.41 6.13
CA SER A 23 -13.63 -18.47 7.33
C SER A 23 -13.19 -17.10 7.89
N PHE A 24 -13.77 -16.00 7.41
CA PHE A 24 -13.37 -14.64 7.83
C PHE A 24 -13.33 -14.46 9.35
N ARG A 25 -12.27 -13.80 9.80
CA ARG A 25 -11.92 -13.61 11.22
C ARG A 25 -12.67 -12.44 11.89
N GLY A 26 -13.80 -12.02 11.35
CA GLY A 26 -14.54 -10.82 11.80
C GLY A 26 -13.98 -9.53 11.21
N ASN A 27 -14.11 -8.43 11.94
CA ASN A 27 -13.63 -7.12 11.52
C ASN A 27 -12.12 -6.99 11.76
N ALA A 28 -11.43 -6.22 10.91
CA ALA A 28 -10.06 -5.80 11.20
C ALA A 28 -10.04 -4.99 12.51
N ILE A 29 -9.01 -5.21 13.32
CA ILE A 29 -8.76 -4.46 14.55
C ILE A 29 -7.63 -3.49 14.24
N ASP A 30 -7.87 -2.19 14.46
CA ASP A 30 -6.86 -1.15 14.26
C ASP A 30 -5.67 -1.36 15.20
N LEU A 31 -4.50 -0.92 14.75
CA LEU A 31 -3.32 -0.90 15.63
C LEU A 31 -3.60 0.06 16.79
N PRO A 32 -3.30 -0.33 18.05
CA PRO A 32 -3.44 0.57 19.17
C PRO A 32 -2.38 1.68 19.08
N ASP A 33 -2.66 2.82 19.71
CA ASP A 33 -1.71 3.92 19.88
C ASP A 33 -0.45 3.52 20.68
N THR A 34 -0.54 2.42 21.44
CA THR A 34 0.60 1.81 22.14
C THR A 34 1.51 0.98 21.24
N ASP A 35 1.15 0.74 19.98
CA ASP A 35 2.02 0.00 19.06
C ASP A 35 3.29 0.83 18.77
N PRO A 36 4.49 0.25 18.94
CA PRO A 36 5.75 1.00 18.77
C PRO A 36 5.93 1.59 17.37
N ARG A 37 5.21 1.09 16.35
CA ARG A 37 5.26 1.62 14.97
C ARG A 37 4.52 2.95 14.79
N VAL A 38 3.63 3.30 15.70
CA VAL A 38 2.84 4.55 15.64
C VAL A 38 3.21 5.55 16.73
N GLN A 39 4.19 5.21 17.57
CA GLN A 39 4.76 6.12 18.56
C GLN A 39 5.82 7.03 17.92
N ARG A 40 6.03 8.21 18.50
CA ARG A 40 7.12 9.12 18.11
C ARG A 40 8.46 8.46 18.44
N THR A 41 9.31 8.27 17.44
CA THR A 41 10.63 7.63 17.57
C THR A 41 11.80 8.62 17.53
N VAL A 42 11.53 9.93 17.52
CA VAL A 42 12.52 11.00 17.36
C VAL A 42 12.42 12.04 18.48
N GLU A 43 13.52 12.74 18.78
CA GLU A 43 13.57 13.76 19.83
C GLU A 43 13.60 15.19 19.26
N GLY A 44 13.06 16.17 19.99
CA GLY A 44 13.11 17.58 19.58
C GLY A 44 12.47 17.83 18.21
N PHE A 45 13.18 18.55 17.32
CA PHE A 45 12.74 18.90 15.96
C PHE A 45 13.31 17.96 14.88
N GLU A 46 13.73 16.76 15.27
CA GLU A 46 14.12 15.75 14.30
C GLU A 46 12.93 15.36 13.40
N PRO A 47 13.17 15.15 12.10
CA PRO A 47 12.10 14.87 11.15
C PRO A 47 11.49 13.47 11.38
N GLU A 48 10.17 13.40 11.39
CA GLU A 48 9.39 12.15 11.39
C GLU A 48 8.41 12.12 10.20
N GLN A 49 7.82 10.95 9.96
CA GLN A 49 6.81 10.75 8.91
C GLN A 49 7.28 11.21 7.52
N ILE A 50 8.56 10.93 7.23
CA ILE A 50 9.21 11.32 5.98
C ILE A 50 8.54 10.57 4.83
N SER A 51 8.09 11.32 3.82
CA SER A 51 7.47 10.80 2.61
C SER A 51 8.18 11.33 1.36
N VAL A 52 8.23 10.46 0.35
CA VAL A 52 8.76 10.80 -0.98
C VAL A 52 7.66 10.59 -2.00
N SER A 53 7.42 11.59 -2.84
CA SER A 53 6.41 11.53 -3.90
C SER A 53 7.03 11.86 -5.25
N LEU A 54 6.51 11.25 -6.31
CA LEU A 54 6.92 11.57 -7.68
C LEU A 54 6.58 13.02 -8.02
N SER A 55 7.43 13.65 -8.83
CA SER A 55 7.09 14.90 -9.50
C SER A 55 6.31 14.65 -10.79
N SER A 56 6.01 15.72 -11.53
CA SER A 56 5.42 15.63 -12.87
C SER A 56 6.37 15.02 -13.90
N THR A 57 7.68 15.09 -13.66
CA THR A 57 8.73 14.50 -14.49
C THR A 57 9.63 13.58 -13.65
N HIS A 58 10.26 12.61 -14.32
CA HIS A 58 11.01 11.54 -13.65
C HIS A 58 12.34 11.99 -13.03
N ASP A 59 12.82 13.18 -13.37
CA ASP A 59 14.09 13.76 -12.92
C ASP A 59 13.95 14.57 -11.62
N SER A 60 12.74 14.59 -11.02
CA SER A 60 12.46 15.32 -9.78
C SER A 60 11.51 14.54 -8.86
N VAL A 61 11.61 14.83 -7.56
CA VAL A 61 10.76 14.26 -6.49
C VAL A 61 10.44 15.32 -5.44
N TRP A 62 9.35 15.10 -4.70
CA TRP A 62 9.02 15.84 -3.50
C TRP A 62 9.44 15.05 -2.27
N ILE A 63 10.08 15.73 -1.32
CA ILE A 63 10.42 15.19 0.00
C ILE A 63 9.66 16.03 1.03
N SER A 64 8.94 15.39 1.94
CA SER A 64 8.11 16.06 2.97
C SER A 64 8.22 15.34 4.31
N TRP A 65 8.12 16.07 5.42
CA TRP A 65 8.21 15.54 6.78
C TRP A 65 7.51 16.47 7.79
N ILE A 66 7.39 16.01 9.04
CA ILE A 66 6.93 16.79 10.20
C ILE A 66 8.11 16.95 11.19
N THR A 67 8.23 18.12 11.84
CA THR A 67 9.20 18.38 12.93
C THR A 67 8.49 18.72 14.23
#